data_AF-A0AAE3MAM1-F1
#
_entry.id   AF-A0AAE3MAM1-F1
#
_cell.length_a   1.000
_cell.length_b   1.000
_cell.length_c   1.000
_cell.angle_alpha   90.00
_cell.angle_beta   90.00
_cell.angle_gamma   90.00
#
_symmetry.space_group_name_H-M   'P 1'
#
loop_
_entity.id
_entity.type
_entity.pdbx_description
1 polymer ?
#
loop_
_entity_poly.entity_id
_entity_poly.type
_entity_poly.pdbx_seq_one_letter_code
_entity_poly.pdbx_strand_id
1 'polypeptide(L)'
;DILTSGNVADYTFVWTGALAIPVDGGTPEETTFRAVVTDNTTGCTSETEVVITVNPDPALQATSASYCADEAVGFDINNFNDDILTSGNIDDYTFVWTGALAIPADGGLPVSNTFSAVVTD
;
A
#
# COMPACT_ATOMS: atom_id res chain seq x y z
N ASP A 1 18.27 0.22 -18.66
CA ASP A 1 18.17 0.31 -20.13
C ASP A 1 19.38 -0.39 -20.74
N ILE A 2 19.17 -1.55 -21.37
CA ILE A 2 20.20 -2.32 -22.09
C ILE A 2 19.59 -2.71 -23.43
N LEU A 3 19.97 -2.00 -24.48
CA LEU A 3 19.77 -2.41 -25.87
C LEU A 3 21.05 -2.11 -26.64
N THR A 4 21.83 -3.16 -26.94
CA THR A 4 22.89 -3.08 -27.96
C THR A 4 22.82 -4.30 -28.87
N SER A 5 22.46 -4.04 -30.13
CA SER A 5 22.74 -4.83 -31.35
C SER A 5 21.85 -6.00 -31.77
N GLY A 6 20.53 -5.95 -31.53
CA GLY A 6 19.55 -6.77 -32.25
C GLY A 6 18.40 -5.90 -32.73
N ASN A 7 18.04 -5.98 -34.02
CA ASN A 7 16.80 -5.38 -34.51
C ASN A 7 15.63 -6.03 -33.75
N VAL A 8 15.03 -5.31 -32.81
CA VAL A 8 13.96 -5.84 -31.95
C VAL A 8 12.75 -6.32 -32.77
N ALA A 9 12.64 -5.89 -34.04
CA ALA A 9 11.59 -6.29 -34.97
C ALA A 9 11.68 -7.77 -35.41
N ASP A 10 12.86 -8.40 -35.36
CA ASP A 10 13.06 -9.79 -35.79
C ASP A 10 12.90 -10.80 -34.63
N TYR A 11 12.62 -10.31 -33.42
CA TYR A 11 12.41 -11.13 -32.22
C TYR A 11 10.97 -11.05 -31.73
N THR A 12 10.37 -12.21 -31.42
CA THR A 12 9.07 -12.29 -30.77
C THR A 12 9.24 -12.58 -29.29
N PHE A 13 8.61 -11.78 -28.43
CA PHE A 13 8.61 -11.98 -26.99
C PHE A 13 7.25 -12.52 -26.55
N VAL A 14 7.25 -13.67 -25.91
CA VAL A 14 6.06 -14.25 -25.27
C VAL A 14 6.28 -14.24 -23.77
N TRP A 15 5.42 -13.51 -23.06
CA TRP A 15 5.44 -13.43 -21.61
C TRP A 15 4.37 -14.34 -21.01
N THR A 16 4.75 -15.10 -19.99
CA THR A 16 3.84 -15.92 -19.18
C THR A 16 4.03 -15.60 -17.71
N GLY A 17 2.93 -15.41 -16.99
CA GLY A 17 2.90 -15.06 -15.57
C GLY A 17 1.63 -14.25 -15.27
N ALA A 18 1.16 -14.31 -14.04
CA ALA A 18 0.03 -13.51 -13.58
C ALA A 18 0.43 -12.82 -12.28
N LEU A 19 0.39 -11.50 -12.26
CA LEU A 19 0.67 -10.73 -11.04
C LEU A 19 -0.30 -11.17 -9.94
N ALA A 20 0.28 -11.59 -8.83
CA ALA A 20 -0.43 -11.77 -7.58
C ALA A 20 -0.36 -10.44 -6.80
N ILE A 21 -1.52 -9.94 -6.39
CA ILE A 21 -1.64 -8.72 -5.60
C ILE A 21 -2.00 -9.16 -4.18
N PRO A 22 -1.12 -8.91 -3.20
CA PRO A 22 -1.41 -9.28 -1.82
C PRO A 22 -2.57 -8.44 -1.30
N VAL A 23 -3.34 -9.00 -0.38
CA VAL A 23 -4.33 -8.24 0.38
C VAL A 23 -3.64 -7.25 1.31
N ASP A 24 -4.30 -6.14 1.62
CA ASP A 24 -3.82 -5.15 2.58
C ASP A 24 -3.41 -5.85 3.88
N GLY A 25 -2.24 -5.53 4.39
CA GLY A 25 -1.67 -6.11 5.61
C GLY A 25 -1.23 -7.55 5.52
N GLY A 26 -1.23 -8.13 4.31
CA GLY A 26 -0.76 -9.48 4.06
C GLY A 26 0.76 -9.61 4.15
N THR A 27 1.28 -10.66 3.53
CA THR A 27 2.73 -10.80 3.28
C THR A 27 3.04 -10.40 1.85
N PRO A 28 4.28 -9.95 1.55
CA PRO A 28 4.71 -9.72 0.17
C PRO A 28 4.46 -10.94 -0.70
N GLU A 29 3.93 -10.72 -1.90
CA GLU A 29 3.73 -11.77 -2.89
C GLU A 29 4.79 -11.66 -3.98
N GLU A 30 5.44 -12.79 -4.27
CA GLU A 30 6.43 -12.89 -5.33
C GLU A 30 5.82 -13.59 -6.55
N THR A 31 5.92 -12.95 -7.70
CA THR A 31 5.47 -13.50 -8.98
C THR A 31 6.66 -13.60 -9.94
N THR A 32 6.89 -14.79 -10.50
CA THR A 32 7.88 -15.00 -11.55
C THR A 32 7.24 -14.90 -12.93
N PHE A 33 7.74 -13.97 -13.74
CA PHE A 33 7.43 -13.85 -15.16
C PHE A 33 8.47 -14.58 -15.99
N ARG A 34 8.02 -15.44 -16.89
CA ARG A 34 8.87 -16.03 -17.92
C ARG A 34 8.72 -15.28 -19.22
N ALA A 35 9.84 -14.86 -19.80
CA ALA A 35 9.89 -14.38 -21.17
C ALA A 35 10.57 -15.42 -22.03
N VAL A 36 9.90 -15.82 -23.11
CA VAL A 36 10.50 -16.60 -24.18
C VAL A 36 10.71 -15.67 -25.36
N VAL A 37 11.96 -15.59 -25.81
CA VAL A 37 12.37 -14.82 -26.97
C VAL A 37 12.61 -15.79 -28.11
N THR A 38 11.97 -15.56 -29.25
CA THR A 38 12.16 -16.34 -30.47
C THR A 38 12.76 -15.44 -31.54
N ASP A 39 13.90 -15.85 -32.10
CA ASP A 39 14.44 -15.27 -33.33
C ASP A 39 13.58 -15.76 -34.50
N ASN A 40 12.87 -14.84 -35.16
CA ASN A 40 11.96 -15.17 -36.25
C ASN A 40 12.70 -15.55 -37.55
N THR A 41 14.01 -15.29 -37.64
CA THR A 41 14.84 -15.60 -38.81
C THR A 41 15.49 -16.97 -38.68
N THR A 42 16.00 -17.31 -37.48
CA THR A 42 16.69 -18.59 -37.23
C THR A 42 15.80 -19.64 -36.57
N GLY A 43 14.71 -19.23 -35.94
CA GLY A 43 13.83 -20.10 -35.14
C GLY A 43 14.40 -20.48 -33.78
N CYS A 44 15.57 -19.96 -33.39
CA CYS A 44 16.15 -20.22 -32.08
C CYS A 44 15.34 -19.53 -30.98
N THR A 45 15.19 -20.22 -29.85
CA THR A 45 14.52 -19.67 -28.66
C THR A 45 15.49 -19.53 -27.49
N SER A 46 15.23 -18.52 -26.66
CA SER A 46 15.90 -18.34 -25.37
C SER A 46 14.86 -17.96 -24.33
N GLU A 47 15.10 -18.36 -23.08
CA GLU A 47 14.20 -18.07 -21.97
C GLU A 47 14.90 -17.28 -20.88
N THR A 48 14.15 -16.41 -20.22
CA THR A 48 14.59 -15.70 -19.01
C THR A 48 13.44 -15.54 -18.03
N GLU A 49 13.79 -15.32 -16.77
CA GLU A 49 12.86 -15.18 -15.66
C GLU A 49 13.05 -13.82 -14.98
N VAL A 50 11.94 -13.17 -14.64
CA VAL A 50 11.89 -11.92 -13.90
C VAL A 50 11.03 -12.13 -12.67
N VAL A 51 11.61 -11.97 -11.48
CA VAL A 51 10.87 -12.03 -10.22
C VAL A 51 10.41 -10.62 -9.87
N ILE A 52 9.11 -10.46 -9.63
CA ILE A 52 8.51 -9.22 -9.15
C ILE A 52 7.95 -9.49 -7.76
N THR A 53 8.41 -8.73 -6.77
CA THR A 53 7.86 -8.73 -5.41
C THR A 53 6.91 -7.55 -5.27
N VAL A 54 5.66 -7.82 -4.89
CA VAL A 54 4.65 -6.81 -4.60
C VAL A 54 4.44 -6.79 -3.09
N ASN A 55 4.67 -5.63 -2.47
CA ASN A 55 4.39 -5.43 -1.05
C ASN A 55 2.90 -5.08 -0.86
N PRO A 56 2.25 -5.58 0.20
CA PRO A 56 0.88 -5.20 0.53
C PRO A 56 0.79 -3.77 1.04
N ASP A 57 -0.34 -3.13 0.77
CA ASP A 57 -0.69 -1.86 1.41
C ASP A 57 -0.96 -2.08 2.91
N PRO A 58 -0.84 -1.05 3.77
CA PRO A 58 -1.14 -1.17 5.19
C PRO A 58 -2.63 -1.50 5.42
N ALA A 59 -2.94 -2.47 6.28
CA ALA A 59 -4.33 -2.77 6.62
C ALA A 59 -4.85 -1.85 7.72
N LEU A 60 -5.90 -1.09 7.41
CA LEU A 60 -6.50 -0.12 8.32
C LEU A 60 -7.91 -0.51 8.74
N GLN A 61 -8.27 -0.13 9.97
CA GLN A 61 -9.64 -0.22 10.48
C GLN A 61 -10.14 1.14 11.00
N ALA A 62 -11.45 1.35 10.91
CA ALA A 62 -12.07 2.52 11.54
C ALA A 62 -12.16 2.31 13.05
N THR A 63 -11.77 3.34 13.80
CA THR A 63 -11.94 3.41 15.26
C THR A 63 -12.77 4.63 15.63
N SER A 64 -13.38 4.58 16.82
CA SER A 64 -14.17 5.67 17.37
C SER A 64 -14.00 5.72 18.88
N ALA A 65 -13.81 6.92 19.41
CA ALA A 65 -13.72 7.18 20.83
C ALA A 65 -14.67 8.31 21.23
N SER A 66 -15.05 8.35 22.50
CA SER A 66 -15.88 9.41 23.07
C SER A 66 -15.24 9.88 24.37
N TYR A 67 -15.13 11.20 24.51
CA TYR A 67 -14.50 11.86 25.65
C TYR A 67 -15.43 12.92 26.21
N CYS A 68 -15.35 13.19 27.51
CA CYS A 68 -15.97 14.38 28.10
C CYS A 68 -15.22 15.64 27.64
N ALA A 69 -15.89 16.80 27.70
CA ALA A 69 -15.33 18.06 27.19
C ALA A 69 -14.03 18.47 27.92
N ASP A 70 -13.92 18.16 29.21
CA ASP A 70 -12.74 18.39 30.05
C ASP A 70 -11.61 17.37 29.81
N GLU A 71 -11.94 16.17 29.32
CA GLU A 71 -10.97 15.12 28.95
C GLU A 71 -10.38 15.32 27.55
N ALA A 72 -11.08 16.04 26.66
CA ALA A 72 -10.60 16.35 25.32
C ALA A 72 -9.42 17.35 25.30
N VAL A 73 -9.05 17.92 26.45
CA VAL A 73 -7.91 18.83 26.59
C VAL A 73 -6.61 18.05 26.39
N GLY A 74 -5.86 18.41 25.35
CA GLY A 74 -4.62 17.69 24.99
C GLY A 74 -4.85 16.49 24.07
N PHE A 75 -6.02 16.39 23.45
CA PHE A 75 -6.27 15.43 22.37
C PHE A 75 -5.20 15.54 21.28
N ASP A 76 -4.54 14.42 21.02
CA ASP A 76 -3.65 14.23 19.89
C ASP A 76 -4.18 13.08 19.04
N ILE A 77 -4.50 13.38 17.79
CA ILE A 77 -5.03 12.39 16.85
C ILE A 77 -4.02 11.27 16.56
N ASN A 78 -2.71 11.54 16.70
CA ASN A 78 -1.67 10.55 16.47
C ASN A 78 -1.68 9.41 17.50
N ASN A 79 -2.36 9.58 18.65
CA ASN A 79 -2.54 8.51 19.62
C ASN A 79 -3.36 7.34 19.06
N PHE A 80 -4.13 7.55 17.99
CA PHE A 80 -4.91 6.50 17.34
C PHE A 80 -4.14 5.73 16.25
N ASN A 81 -2.88 6.07 15.97
CA ASN A 81 -2.12 5.42 14.91
C ASN A 81 -2.03 3.90 15.11
N ASP A 82 -1.85 3.45 16.36
CA ASP A 82 -1.81 2.01 16.71
C ASP A 82 -3.21 1.38 16.68
N ASP A 83 -4.25 2.13 17.04
CA ASP A 83 -5.63 1.63 17.07
C ASP A 83 -6.22 1.38 15.67
N ILE A 84 -5.78 2.15 14.66
CA ILE A 84 -6.25 2.01 13.28
C ILE A 84 -5.43 1.00 12.48
N LEU A 85 -4.22 0.67 12.92
CA LEU A 85 -3.35 -0.27 12.22
C LEU A 85 -3.70 -1.70 12.63
N THR A 86 -4.00 -2.56 11.66
CA THR A 86 -4.36 -3.97 11.93
C THR A 86 -3.23 -4.95 11.62
N SER A 87 -2.14 -4.48 11.02
CA SER A 87 -0.97 -5.27 10.65
C SER A 87 0.26 -4.40 10.38
N GLY A 88 1.44 -5.01 10.46
CA GLY A 88 2.71 -4.31 10.30
C GLY A 88 3.19 -3.63 11.59
N ASN A 89 4.36 -3.02 11.52
CA ASN A 89 4.92 -2.24 12.61
C ASN A 89 4.55 -0.76 12.39
N ILE A 90 4.04 -0.10 13.42
CA ILE A 90 3.70 1.33 13.38
C ILE A 90 4.89 2.21 13.01
N ASP A 91 6.11 1.81 13.38
CA ASP A 91 7.34 2.55 13.09
C ASP A 91 7.71 2.54 11.60
N ASP A 92 7.14 1.60 10.83
CA ASP A 92 7.35 1.49 9.38
C ASP A 92 6.39 2.42 8.61
N TYR A 93 5.44 3.07 9.28
CA TYR A 93 4.41 3.87 8.61
C TYR A 93 4.38 5.33 9.06
N THR A 94 4.12 6.21 8.11
CA THR A 94 3.84 7.62 8.34
C THR A 94 2.34 7.90 8.23
N PHE A 95 1.79 8.55 9.26
CA PHE A 95 0.37 8.89 9.35
C PHE A 95 0.16 10.39 9.12
N VAL A 96 -0.67 10.74 8.14
CA VAL A 96 -1.09 12.13 7.90
C VAL A 96 -2.58 12.24 8.18
N TRP A 97 -2.91 12.92 9.27
CA TRP A 97 -4.29 13.14 9.68
C TRP A 97 -4.86 14.45 9.15
N THR A 98 -6.12 14.39 8.73
CA THR A 98 -6.92 15.55 8.37
C THR A 98 -8.22 15.55 9.16
N GLY A 99 -8.69 16.74 9.55
CA GLY A 99 -9.85 16.92 10.41
C GLY A 99 -9.61 18.03 11.42
N ALA A 100 -10.66 18.43 12.12
CA ALA A 100 -10.58 19.43 13.17
C ALA A 100 -11.37 18.96 14.39
N LEU A 101 -10.78 19.15 15.57
CA LEU A 101 -11.47 18.89 16.82
C LEU A 101 -12.33 20.10 17.19
N ALA A 102 -13.63 19.87 17.37
CA ALA A 102 -14.54 20.80 18.03
C ALA A 102 -14.96 20.24 19.39
N ILE A 103 -14.72 21.01 20.45
CA ILE A 103 -15.10 20.67 21.83
C ILE A 103 -16.39 21.44 22.18
N PRO A 104 -17.45 20.77 22.66
CA PRO A 104 -18.66 21.45 23.12
C PRO A 104 -18.39 22.27 24.39
N ALA A 105 -19.19 23.31 24.61
CA ALA A 105 -19.21 24.01 25.89
C ALA A 105 -19.64 23.07 27.02
N ASP A 106 -19.24 23.37 28.25
CA ASP A 106 -19.66 22.63 29.44
C ASP A 106 -21.21 22.60 29.56
N GLY A 107 -21.78 21.40 29.70
CA GLY A 107 -23.22 21.16 29.64
C GLY A 107 -23.88 21.29 28.25
N GLY A 108 -23.09 21.43 27.19
CA GLY A 108 -23.54 21.52 25.80
C GLY A 108 -23.99 20.19 25.20
N LEU A 109 -24.53 20.25 23.96
CA LEU A 109 -24.87 19.05 23.19
C LEU A 109 -23.59 18.32 22.73
N PRO A 110 -23.64 16.99 22.58
CA PRO A 110 -22.51 16.23 22.06
C PRO A 110 -22.17 16.66 20.63
N VAL A 111 -20.88 16.81 20.35
CA VAL A 111 -20.35 17.15 19.02
C VAL A 111 -19.65 15.91 18.47
N SER A 112 -19.98 15.54 17.23
CA SER A 112 -19.28 14.48 16.51
C SER A 112 -18.25 15.09 15.57
N ASN A 113 -17.03 14.60 15.64
CA ASN A 113 -15.92 15.00 14.78
C ASN A 113 -15.49 13.79 13.94
N THR A 114 -15.01 14.04 12.73
CA THR A 114 -14.50 12.97 11.85
C THR A 114 -13.10 13.35 11.40
N PHE A 115 -12.19 12.39 11.53
CA PHE A 115 -10.80 12.50 11.06
C PHE A 115 -10.56 11.46 9.97
N SER A 116 -9.67 11.78 9.03
CA SER A 116 -9.25 10.87 7.97
C SER A 116 -7.73 10.80 7.94
N ALA A 117 -7.21 9.58 7.95
CA ALA A 117 -5.78 9.30 7.85
C ALA A 117 -5.41 8.88 6.43
N VAL A 118 -4.28 9.37 5.96
CA VAL A 118 -3.53 8.77 4.84
C VAL A 118 -2.29 8.15 5.44
N VAL A 119 -2.08 6.86 5.15
CA VAL A 119 -0.96 6.06 5.68
C VAL A 119 -0.06 5.65 4.53
N THR A 120 1.25 5.83 4.71
CA THR A 120 2.27 5.48 3.72
C THR A 120 3.45 4.78 4.41
N ASP A 121 4.01 3.76 3.76
CA ASP A 121 5.32 3.16 4.04
C ASP A 121 6.45 4.12 3.58
#